data_AF-A0AAP0PUV9-F1
#
_entry.id   AF-A0AAP0PUV9-F1
#
_cell.length_a   1.000
_cell.length_b   1.000
_cell.length_c   1.000
_cell.angle_alpha   90.00
_cell.angle_beta   90.00
_cell.angle_gamma   90.00
#
_symmetry.space_group_name_H-M   'P 1'
#
loop_
_entity.id
_entity.type
_entity.pdbx_description
1 polymer ?
#
loop_
_entity_poly.entity_id
_entity_poly.type
_entity_poly.pdbx_seq_one_letter_code
_entity_poly.pdbx_strand_id
1 'polypeptide(L)'
;MVKLLKEKKKSRSHFCINDHPDILIEVLQRLDERSLATAACVSRLWCSIATNESLWESLCFCHVSPPPAEIRPVVAALGGYRRLYVGCLRPVLSRLVDDRVRTRDHVQLSLSLFCVDYYERLGGSRLSGEASSLMFLCDPVVNVGSS
;
A
#
# COMPACT_ATOMS: atom_id res chain seq x y z
N MET A 1 60.79 29.10 23.09
CA MET A 1 60.29 28.75 21.73
C MET A 1 59.25 27.64 21.88
N VAL A 2 58.06 27.97 22.38
CA VAL A 2 56.99 27.00 22.64
C VAL A 2 56.15 26.88 21.37
N LYS A 3 56.37 25.83 20.59
CA LYS A 3 55.52 25.51 19.43
C LYS A 3 54.16 25.07 19.95
N LEU A 4 53.18 25.95 19.78
CA LEU A 4 51.74 25.68 19.95
C LEU A 4 51.34 24.51 19.04
N LEU A 5 51.26 23.31 19.61
CA LEU A 5 50.51 22.20 19.01
C LEU A 5 49.02 22.52 19.16
N LYS A 6 48.52 23.38 18.27
CA LYS A 6 47.09 23.52 18.03
C LYS A 6 46.64 22.27 17.29
N GLU A 7 46.35 21.21 18.04
CA GLU A 7 45.65 20.04 17.51
C GLU A 7 44.32 20.52 16.93
N LYS A 8 44.27 20.66 15.60
CA LYS A 8 43.02 20.75 14.86
C LYS A 8 42.35 19.38 15.01
N LYS A 9 41.46 19.24 16.00
CA LYS A 9 40.43 18.21 16.03
C LYS A 9 39.65 18.32 14.72
N LYS A 10 40.01 17.50 13.73
CA LYS A 10 39.22 17.31 12.51
C LYS A 10 37.92 16.67 12.96
N SER A 11 36.91 17.50 13.20
CA SER A 11 35.53 17.10 13.41
C SER A 11 35.19 16.10 12.31
N ARG A 12 35.05 14.82 12.66
CA ARG A 12 34.46 13.83 11.75
C ARG A 12 33.12 14.45 11.34
N SER A 13 32.95 14.75 10.06
CA SER A 13 31.67 15.23 9.53
C SER A 13 30.62 14.23 10.01
N HIS A 14 29.79 14.65 10.95
CA HIS A 14 28.79 13.76 11.54
C HIS A 14 27.75 13.52 10.44
N PHE A 15 27.83 12.36 9.78
CA PHE A 15 26.87 11.98 8.77
C PHE A 15 25.50 11.88 9.42
N CYS A 16 24.56 12.70 8.96
CA CYS A 16 23.18 12.67 9.40
C CYS A 16 22.34 12.18 8.23
N ILE A 17 21.74 10.99 8.37
CA ILE A 17 20.88 10.41 7.34
C ILE A 17 19.70 11.33 6.97
N ASN A 18 19.27 12.19 7.90
CA ASN A 18 18.17 13.13 7.67
C ASN A 18 18.53 14.27 6.71
N ASP A 19 19.82 14.51 6.44
CA ASP A 19 20.28 15.51 5.47
C ASP A 19 20.25 14.97 4.03
N HIS A 20 19.98 13.67 3.87
CA HIS A 20 19.98 12.95 2.59
C HIS A 20 18.63 12.25 2.35
N PRO A 21 17.57 13.02 2.00
CA PRO A 21 16.22 12.48 1.85
C PRO A 21 16.08 11.50 0.68
N ASP A 22 16.93 11.62 -0.34
CA ASP A 22 17.06 10.69 -1.46
C ASP A 22 17.49 9.29 -1.00
N ILE A 23 18.52 9.19 -0.16
CA ILE A 23 18.97 7.93 0.44
C ILE A 23 17.87 7.35 1.33
N LEU A 24 17.18 8.21 2.08
CA LEU A 24 16.09 7.79 2.93
C LEU A 24 14.93 7.20 2.12
N ILE A 25 14.54 7.82 1.00
CA ILE A 25 13.53 7.29 0.07
C ILE A 25 13.94 5.90 -0.42
N GLU A 26 15.16 5.73 -0.91
CA GLU A 26 15.67 4.43 -1.41
C GLU A 26 15.66 3.33 -0.34
N VAL A 27 16.00 3.67 0.90
CA VAL A 27 15.93 2.72 2.02
C VAL A 27 14.48 2.35 2.31
N LEU A 28 13.59 3.34 2.44
CA LEU A 28 12.18 3.13 2.75
C LEU A 28 11.44 2.37 1.65
N GLN A 29 11.85 2.52 0.39
CA GLN A 29 11.26 1.82 -0.75
C GLN A 29 11.52 0.31 -0.74
N ARG A 30 12.51 -0.15 0.03
CA ARG A 30 12.86 -1.58 0.18
C ARG A 30 12.20 -2.23 1.39
N LEU A 31 11.50 -1.46 2.22
CA LEU A 31 10.86 -1.96 3.43
C LEU A 31 9.51 -2.59 3.13
N ASP A 32 9.13 -3.60 3.91
CA ASP A 32 7.76 -4.10 3.95
C ASP A 32 6.83 -3.08 4.64
N GLU A 33 5.52 -3.30 4.51
CA GLU A 33 4.50 -2.37 4.97
C GLU A 33 4.55 -2.12 6.48
N ARG A 34 4.99 -3.11 7.27
CA ARG A 34 5.08 -2.98 8.73
C ARG A 34 6.29 -2.16 9.10
N SER A 35 7.44 -2.46 8.50
CA SER A 35 8.66 -1.70 8.71
C SER A 35 8.51 -0.24 8.28
N LEU A 36 7.79 0.04 7.20
CA LEU A 36 7.49 1.41 6.76
C LEU A 36 6.63 2.17 7.79
N ALA A 37 5.65 1.50 8.40
CA ALA A 37 4.85 2.10 9.47
C ALA A 37 5.68 2.42 10.72
N THR A 38 6.58 1.50 11.11
CA THR A 38 7.50 1.72 12.25
C THR A 38 8.48 2.86 11.96
N ALA A 39 8.99 2.93 10.73
CA ALA A 39 9.90 3.97 10.28
C ALA A 39 9.24 5.37 10.31
N ALA A 40 7.94 5.46 10.00
CA ALA A 40 7.18 6.71 10.09
C ALA A 40 7.17 7.31 11.52
N CYS A 41 7.35 6.49 12.56
CA CYS A 41 7.36 6.95 13.96
C CYS A 41 8.70 7.56 14.41
N VAL A 42 9.76 7.48 13.61
CA VAL A 42 11.11 7.92 14.00
C VAL A 42 11.20 9.45 14.12
N SER A 43 10.64 10.18 13.16
CA SER A 43 10.65 11.64 13.13
C SER A 43 9.60 12.19 12.16
N ARG A 44 9.39 13.52 12.16
CA ARG A 44 8.48 14.18 11.20
C ARG A 44 8.94 14.00 9.74
N LEU A 45 10.25 14.04 9.49
CA LEU A 45 10.81 13.83 8.16
C LEU A 45 10.50 12.42 7.65
N TRP A 46 10.79 11.42 8.49
CA TRP A 46 10.54 10.01 8.16
C TRP A 46 9.06 9.74 7.99
N CYS A 47 8.20 10.32 8.84
CA CYS A 47 6.76 10.26 8.66
C CYS A 47 6.34 10.81 7.29
N SER A 48 6.78 12.03 6.96
CA SER A 48 6.45 12.68 5.68
C SER A 48 6.85 11.82 4.48
N ILE A 49 8.03 11.22 4.50
CA ILE A 49 8.51 10.39 3.40
C ILE A 49 7.78 9.05 3.36
N ALA A 50 7.62 8.37 4.50
CA ALA A 50 6.91 7.09 4.60
C ALA A 50 5.43 7.18 4.21
N THR A 51 4.83 8.38 4.28
CA THR A 51 3.46 8.64 3.81
C THR A 51 3.36 9.01 2.32
N ASN A 52 4.47 9.10 1.60
CA ASN A 52 4.48 9.54 0.21
C ASN A 52 3.91 8.45 -0.73
N GLU A 53 2.96 8.83 -1.59
CA GLU A 53 2.19 7.91 -2.43
C GLU A 53 3.05 7.11 -3.41
N SER A 54 4.19 7.65 -3.87
CA SER A 54 5.11 6.94 -4.78
C SER A 54 5.77 5.70 -4.14
N LEU A 55 6.04 5.73 -2.84
CA LEU A 55 6.53 4.56 -2.11
C LEU A 55 5.44 3.47 -2.08
N TRP A 56 4.22 3.87 -1.76
CA TRP A 56 3.08 2.95 -1.73
C TRP A 56 2.74 2.41 -3.12
N GLU A 57 2.90 3.20 -4.19
CA GLU A 57 2.76 2.75 -5.58
C GLU A 57 3.75 1.61 -5.87
N SER A 58 5.03 1.79 -5.55
CA SER A 58 6.03 0.74 -5.75
C SER A 58 5.74 -0.53 -4.94
N LEU A 59 5.16 -0.41 -3.74
CA LEU A 59 4.72 -1.57 -2.94
C LEU A 59 3.49 -2.27 -3.53
N CYS A 60 2.56 -1.51 -4.12
CA CYS A 60 1.38 -2.09 -4.77
C CYS A 60 1.73 -2.85 -6.05
N PHE A 61 2.74 -2.37 -6.79
CA PHE A 61 3.09 -2.86 -8.13
C PHE A 61 4.48 -3.49 -8.21
N CYS A 62 5.08 -3.87 -7.07
CA CYS A 62 6.42 -4.46 -7.02
C CYS A 62 6.58 -5.72 -7.90
N HIS A 63 5.49 -6.46 -8.11
CA HIS A 63 5.46 -7.65 -8.97
C HIS A 63 4.85 -7.40 -10.35
N VAL A 64 4.35 -6.19 -10.62
CA VAL A 64 3.65 -5.82 -11.87
C VAL A 64 4.19 -4.47 -12.32
N SER A 65 5.39 -4.49 -12.91
CA SER A 65 6.03 -3.29 -13.46
C SER A 65 6.04 -3.37 -15.00
N PRO A 66 5.50 -2.35 -15.71
CA PRO A 66 4.93 -1.10 -15.20
C PRO A 66 3.50 -1.25 -14.64
N PRO A 67 3.06 -0.35 -13.72
CA PRO A 67 1.68 -0.30 -13.26
C PRO A 67 0.71 -0.09 -14.44
N PRO A 68 -0.43 -0.81 -14.50
CA PRO A 68 -1.43 -0.58 -15.54
C PRO A 68 -1.92 0.87 -15.52
N ALA A 69 -1.94 1.58 -16.65
CA ALA A 69 -2.34 3.01 -16.64
C ALA A 69 -3.79 3.24 -16.16
N GLU A 70 -4.65 2.23 -16.35
CA GLU A 70 -6.09 2.23 -16.08
C GLU A 70 -6.44 2.26 -14.58
N ILE A 71 -5.50 1.92 -13.70
CA ILE A 71 -5.77 1.86 -12.26
C ILE A 71 -5.63 3.22 -11.57
N ARG A 72 -4.94 4.20 -12.18
CA ARG A 72 -4.70 5.51 -11.56
C ARG A 72 -5.99 6.24 -11.18
N PRO A 73 -7.05 6.28 -12.03
CA PRO A 73 -8.35 6.83 -11.63
C PRO A 73 -8.99 6.09 -10.46
N VAL A 74 -8.88 4.76 -10.41
CA VAL A 74 -9.42 3.94 -9.32
C VAL A 74 -8.70 4.23 -8.01
N VAL A 75 -7.37 4.28 -8.05
CA VAL A 75 -6.52 4.64 -6.90
C VAL A 75 -6.88 6.03 -6.39
N ALA A 76 -7.07 7.00 -7.29
CA ALA A 76 -7.49 8.34 -6.93
C ALA A 76 -8.87 8.35 -6.23
N ALA A 77 -9.85 7.59 -6.75
CA ALA A 77 -11.18 7.45 -6.13
C ALA A 77 -11.13 6.79 -4.74
N LEU A 78 -10.20 5.85 -4.53
CA LEU A 78 -9.93 5.22 -3.23
C LEU A 78 -9.22 6.17 -2.25
N GLY A 79 -8.61 7.24 -2.76
CA GLY A 79 -7.87 8.24 -1.99
C GLY A 79 -6.38 7.92 -1.81
N GLY A 80 -5.76 7.24 -2.77
CA GLY A 80 -4.31 7.00 -2.84
C GLY A 80 -3.90 5.52 -2.80
N TYR A 81 -2.66 5.26 -3.21
CA TYR A 81 -2.03 3.94 -3.19
C TYR A 81 -1.91 3.40 -1.77
N ARG A 82 -1.66 4.26 -0.78
CA ARG A 82 -1.65 3.83 0.63
C ARG A 82 -2.98 3.23 1.06
N ARG A 83 -4.10 3.87 0.67
CA ARG A 83 -5.45 3.37 0.98
C ARG A 83 -5.77 2.10 0.20
N LEU A 84 -5.37 2.02 -1.07
CA LEU A 84 -5.48 0.80 -1.86
C LEU A 84 -4.71 -0.36 -1.20
N TYR A 85 -3.49 -0.10 -0.74
CA TYR A 85 -2.65 -1.13 -0.13
C TYR A 85 -3.28 -1.66 1.17
N VAL A 86 -3.63 -0.77 2.10
CA VAL A 86 -4.18 -1.18 3.41
C VAL A 86 -5.58 -1.76 3.28
N GLY A 87 -6.42 -1.18 2.42
CA GLY A 87 -7.82 -1.58 2.26
C GLY A 87 -8.01 -2.83 1.40
N CYS A 88 -7.18 -3.02 0.37
CA CYS A 88 -7.39 -4.07 -0.63
C CYS A 88 -6.25 -5.09 -0.65
N LEU A 89 -5.01 -4.64 -0.84
CA LEU A 89 -3.91 -5.57 -1.10
C LEU A 89 -3.47 -6.34 0.15
N ARG A 90 -3.27 -5.67 1.28
CA ARG A 90 -2.80 -6.32 2.52
C ARG A 90 -3.74 -7.42 3.01
N PRO A 91 -5.07 -7.24 3.06
CA PRO A 91 -5.99 -8.32 3.44
C PRO A 91 -5.94 -9.50 2.46
N VAL A 92 -5.91 -9.23 1.16
CA VAL A 92 -5.81 -10.26 0.12
C VAL A 92 -4.51 -11.02 0.25
N LEU A 93 -3.37 -10.33 0.33
CA LEU A 93 -2.04 -10.93 0.52
C LEU A 93 -1.98 -11.77 1.80
N SER A 94 -2.56 -11.30 2.90
CA SER A 94 -2.59 -12.07 4.15
C SER A 94 -3.35 -13.39 3.99
N ARG A 95 -4.50 -13.38 3.29
CA ARG A 95 -5.25 -14.60 2.94
C ARG A 95 -4.53 -15.46 1.91
N LEU A 96 -3.64 -14.88 1.11
CA LEU A 96 -2.82 -15.58 0.12
C LEU A 96 -1.63 -16.33 0.74
N VAL A 97 -0.98 -15.72 1.73
CA VAL A 97 0.24 -16.26 2.38
C VAL A 97 -0.06 -17.38 3.39
N ASP A 98 -1.21 -17.34 4.06
CA ASP A 98 -1.62 -18.35 5.06
C ASP A 98 -1.88 -19.72 4.43
N ASP A 99 -2.28 -19.74 3.15
CA ASP A 99 -2.82 -20.92 2.49
C ASP A 99 -1.93 -21.36 1.33
N ARG A 100 -0.75 -21.90 1.70
CA ARG A 100 0.32 -22.33 0.77
C ARG A 100 -0.04 -23.53 -0.10
N VAL A 101 -1.24 -24.10 0.05
CA VAL A 101 -1.75 -25.23 -0.76
C VAL A 101 -3.15 -24.87 -1.26
N ARG A 102 -3.23 -24.01 -2.28
CA ARG A 102 -4.53 -23.58 -2.79
C ARG A 102 -4.70 -23.86 -4.27
N THR A 103 -5.74 -24.64 -4.58
CA THR A 103 -6.26 -24.78 -5.94
C THR A 103 -6.82 -23.44 -6.42
N ARG A 104 -6.83 -23.24 -7.74
CA ARG A 104 -7.32 -22.00 -8.38
C ARG A 104 -8.71 -21.58 -7.86
N ASP A 105 -9.57 -22.55 -7.60
CA ASP A 105 -10.95 -22.33 -7.17
C ASP A 105 -11.03 -21.70 -5.78
N HIS A 106 -10.18 -22.13 -4.84
CA HIS A 106 -10.18 -21.57 -3.50
C HIS A 106 -9.60 -20.14 -3.48
N VAL A 107 -8.65 -19.82 -4.39
CA VAL A 107 -8.20 -18.42 -4.60
C VAL A 107 -9.35 -17.56 -5.11
N GLN A 108 -10.08 -18.06 -6.12
CA GLN A 108 -11.23 -17.36 -6.70
C GLN A 108 -12.32 -17.10 -5.66
N LEU A 109 -12.70 -18.13 -4.88
CA LEU A 109 -13.67 -17.99 -3.79
C LEU A 109 -13.20 -16.99 -2.72
N SER A 110 -11.94 -17.04 -2.32
CA SER A 110 -11.35 -16.11 -1.34
C SER A 110 -11.42 -14.65 -1.82
N LEU A 111 -11.17 -14.43 -3.11
CA LEU A 111 -11.27 -13.12 -3.75
C LEU A 111 -12.72 -12.65 -3.85
N SER A 112 -13.66 -13.52 -4.25
CA SER A 112 -15.08 -13.19 -4.29
C SER A 112 -15.60 -12.78 -2.91
N LEU A 113 -15.29 -13.55 -1.86
CA LEU A 113 -15.68 -13.22 -0.48
C LEU A 113 -15.00 -11.93 0.01
N PHE A 114 -13.75 -11.69 -0.38
CA PHE A 114 -13.06 -10.43 -0.10
C PHE A 114 -13.79 -9.23 -0.72
N CYS A 115 -14.15 -9.31 -2.01
CA CYS A 115 -14.83 -8.23 -2.71
C CYS A 115 -16.17 -7.90 -2.06
N VAL A 116 -16.97 -8.90 -1.70
CA VAL A 116 -18.27 -8.71 -1.02
C VAL A 116 -18.08 -7.95 0.30
N ASP A 117 -17.21 -8.45 1.19
CA ASP A 117 -16.91 -7.82 2.49
C ASP A 117 -16.34 -6.41 2.34
N TYR A 118 -15.51 -6.17 1.32
CA TYR A 118 -14.98 -4.84 1.03
C TYR A 118 -16.07 -3.84 0.63
N TYR A 119 -16.97 -4.22 -0.28
CA TYR A 119 -18.06 -3.34 -0.71
C TYR A 119 -19.08 -3.07 0.40
N GLU A 120 -19.36 -4.05 1.26
CA GLU A 120 -20.20 -3.86 2.44
C GLU A 120 -19.59 -2.81 3.39
N ARG A 121 -18.28 -2.88 3.65
CA ARG A 121 -17.58 -1.89 4.49
C ARG A 121 -17.49 -0.51 3.84
N LEU A 122 -17.30 -0.46 2.53
CA LEU A 122 -17.26 0.80 1.77
C LEU A 122 -18.62 1.50 1.77
N GLY A 123 -19.72 0.75 1.61
CA GLY A 123 -21.08 1.25 1.68
C GLY A 123 -21.50 1.68 3.09
N GLY A 124 -21.11 0.91 4.12
CA GLY A 124 -21.50 1.15 5.51
C GLY A 124 -20.94 2.45 6.13
N SER A 125 -19.87 3.04 5.57
CA SER A 125 -19.27 4.26 6.12
C SER A 125 -19.80 5.57 5.50
N ARG A 126 -20.52 5.51 4.37
CA ARG A 126 -21.06 6.70 3.68
C ARG A 126 -22.57 6.70 3.48
N LEU A 127 -23.25 5.58 3.70
CA LEU A 127 -24.69 5.43 3.48
C LEU A 127 -25.32 4.79 4.72
N SER A 128 -25.56 5.59 5.76
CA SER A 128 -26.49 5.25 6.84
C SER A 128 -27.95 5.37 6.35
N GLY A 129 -28.26 4.66 5.27
CA GLY A 129 -29.55 4.65 4.61
C GLY A 129 -29.51 3.55 3.56
N GLU A 130 -30.08 2.40 3.91
CA GLU A 130 -30.20 1.19 3.09
C GLU A 130 -28.86 0.61 2.62
N ALA A 131 -28.44 -0.45 3.31
CA ALA A 131 -27.69 -1.53 2.69
C ALA A 131 -28.57 -2.12 1.58
N SER A 132 -28.66 -1.42 0.44
CA SER A 132 -29.02 -2.01 -0.84
C SER A 132 -27.90 -2.99 -1.14
N SER A 133 -28.08 -4.18 -0.56
CA SER A 133 -27.51 -5.46 -0.93
C SER A 133 -27.16 -5.45 -2.42
N LEU A 134 -26.10 -6.17 -2.79
CA LEU A 134 -25.59 -6.39 -4.14
C LEU A 134 -26.61 -7.05 -5.10
N MET A 135 -27.91 -6.73 -5.01
CA MET A 135 -29.01 -7.16 -5.85
C MET A 135 -28.75 -6.87 -7.33
N PHE A 136 -27.94 -5.84 -7.66
CA PHE A 136 -27.52 -5.57 -9.04
C PHE A 136 -26.61 -6.67 -9.64
N LEU A 137 -25.99 -7.51 -8.82
CA LEU A 137 -25.23 -8.69 -9.27
C LEU A 137 -26.10 -9.94 -9.35
N CYS A 138 -27.32 -9.88 -8.80
CA CYS A 138 -28.29 -10.97 -8.84
C CYS A 138 -29.18 -10.92 -10.08
N ASP A 139 -28.97 -10.01 -11.03
CA ASP A 139 -29.65 -10.08 -12.31
C ASP A 139 -29.01 -11.22 -13.13
N PRO A 140 -29.67 -12.39 -13.26
CA PRO A 140 -29.18 -13.39 -14.19
C PRO A 140 -29.19 -12.74 -15.57
N VAL A 141 -28.08 -12.86 -16.30
CA VAL A 141 -28.08 -12.67 -17.75
C VAL A 141 -29.04 -13.72 -18.29
N VAL A 142 -30.31 -13.33 -18.46
CA VAL A 142 -31.30 -14.12 -19.20
C VAL A 142 -30.82 -14.09 -20.64
N ASN A 143 -29.96 -15.04 -20.99
CA ASN A 143 -29.65 -15.30 -22.38
C ASN A 143 -30.92 -15.90 -22.98
N VAL A 144 -31.76 -15.01 -23.52
CA VAL A 144 -32.91 -15.35 -24.34
C VAL A 144 -32.35 -16.06 -25.58
N GLY A 145 -32.30 -17.39 -25.50
CA GLY A 145 -32.27 -18.23 -26.68
C GLY A 145 -33.60 -18.03 -27.41
N SER A 146 -33.62 -17.11 -28.37
CA SER A 146 -34.67 -17.04 -29.38
C SER A 146 -34.24 -17.86 -30.58
N SER A 147 -35.14 -18.79 -30.91
CA SER A 147 -35.25 -19.73 -32.02
C SER A 147 -34.70 -19.31 -33.37
#